data_AF-A0A397DY36-F1
#
_entry.id   AF-A0A397DY36-F1
#
_cell.length_a   1.000
_cell.length_b   1.000
_cell.length_c   1.000
_cell.angle_alpha   90.00
_cell.angle_beta   90.00
_cell.angle_gamma   90.00
#
_symmetry.space_group_name_H-M   'P 1'
#
loop_
_entity.id
_entity.type
_entity.pdbx_description
1 polymer ?
#
loop_
_entity_poly.entity_id
_entity_poly.type
_entity_poly.pdbx_seq_one_letter_code
_entity_poly.pdbx_strand_id
1 'polypeptide(L)'
;MAFGRSRHVVFSCFAPDVCVLLRAKQSTYRVYFLTCGVDVEHLVWDTRCIALNHAVAFSQVEQLHGIVTNSDPLLDKPALIPAIKNNTQLDVFTWGDHNTSHAHVQRQKKHGVDGVISDNIGDLTLRDGKPRPREVGSMADDTGRL
;
A
#
# COMPACT_ATOMS: atom_id res chain seq x y z
N MET A 1 13.23 11.75 -17.47
CA MET A 1 12.07 12.66 -17.35
C MET A 1 10.99 11.95 -16.54
N ALA A 2 10.55 12.53 -15.43
CA ALA A 2 9.44 12.01 -14.64
C ALA A 2 8.12 12.60 -15.16
N PHE A 3 7.18 11.75 -15.55
CA PHE A 3 5.81 12.13 -15.88
C PHE A 3 4.95 12.14 -14.60
N GLY A 4 4.19 13.20 -14.34
CA GLY A 4 3.37 13.30 -13.13
C GLY A 4 3.51 14.58 -12.32
N ARG A 5 4.34 15.54 -12.78
CA ARG A 5 4.58 16.84 -12.11
C ARG A 5 5.07 16.62 -10.67
N SER A 6 4.43 17.25 -9.69
CA SER A 6 4.74 17.17 -8.26
C SER A 6 4.08 15.99 -7.54
N ARG A 7 3.44 15.05 -8.25
CA ARG A 7 2.73 13.93 -7.62
C ARG A 7 3.69 12.82 -7.24
N HIS A 8 3.50 12.27 -6.04
CA HIS A 8 4.08 11.00 -5.65
C HIS A 8 3.37 9.88 -6.42
N VAL A 9 4.11 9.15 -7.25
CA VAL A 9 3.60 8.04 -8.05
C VAL A 9 4.27 6.75 -7.61
N VAL A 10 3.45 5.71 -7.48
CA VAL A 10 3.85 4.36 -7.08
C VAL A 10 3.28 3.38 -8.10
N PHE A 11 4.09 2.38 -8.48
CA PHE A 11 3.61 1.21 -9.20
C PHE A 11 3.43 0.04 -8.27
N SER A 12 2.36 -0.71 -8.46
CA SER A 12 2.11 -1.96 -7.75
C SER A 12 1.53 -3.00 -8.71
N CYS A 13 1.96 -4.26 -8.60
CA CYS A 13 1.42 -5.37 -9.40
C CYS A 13 1.34 -6.68 -8.60
N PHE A 14 0.39 -7.55 -8.93
CA PHE A 14 0.32 -8.93 -8.43
C PHE A 14 1.31 -9.86 -9.15
N ALA A 15 1.79 -9.49 -10.32
CA ALA A 15 2.71 -10.30 -11.11
C ALA A 15 4.17 -10.01 -10.69
N PRO A 16 4.88 -10.97 -10.07
CA PRO A 16 6.22 -10.73 -9.53
C PRO A 16 7.26 -10.40 -10.61
N ASP A 17 7.16 -11.04 -11.78
CA ASP A 17 7.99 -10.77 -12.95
C ASP A 17 7.83 -9.33 -13.46
N VAL A 18 6.61 -8.79 -13.47
CA VAL A 18 6.35 -7.39 -13.81
C VAL A 18 6.97 -6.44 -12.78
N CYS A 19 6.89 -6.76 -11.48
CA CYS A 19 7.56 -5.97 -10.45
C CYS A 19 9.08 -5.91 -10.65
N VAL A 20 9.72 -7.05 -10.94
CA VAL A 20 11.16 -7.12 -11.24
C VAL A 20 11.51 -6.30 -12.48
N LEU A 21 10.76 -6.49 -13.57
CA LEU A 21 10.99 -5.74 -14.81
C LEU A 21 10.81 -4.23 -14.63
N LEU A 22 9.79 -3.81 -13.88
CA LEU A 22 9.59 -2.39 -13.54
C LEU A 22 10.75 -1.85 -12.70
N ARG A 23 11.23 -2.62 -11.73
CA ARG A 23 12.36 -2.21 -10.88
C ARG A 23 13.66 -2.07 -11.67
N ALA A 24 13.90 -2.96 -12.64
CA ALA A 24 15.08 -2.93 -13.50
C ALA A 24 15.01 -1.82 -14.56
N LYS A 25 13.83 -1.53 -15.10
CA LYS A 25 13.66 -0.54 -16.19
C LYS A 25 13.62 0.92 -15.71
N GLN A 26 13.30 1.16 -14.44
CA GLN A 26 13.23 2.53 -13.92
C GLN A 26 13.53 2.59 -12.41
N SER A 27 14.10 3.72 -11.98
CA SER A 27 14.36 4.04 -10.57
C SER A 27 13.65 5.31 -10.08
N THR A 28 12.80 5.90 -10.92
CA THR A 28 12.11 7.17 -10.63
C THR A 28 10.92 6.99 -9.70
N TYR A 29 10.15 5.91 -9.89
CA TYR A 29 8.95 5.60 -9.15
C TYR A 29 9.16 4.36 -8.29
N ARG A 30 8.59 4.40 -7.09
CA ARG A 30 8.63 3.27 -6.18
C ARG A 30 7.78 2.13 -6.73
N VAL A 31 8.23 0.90 -6.52
CA VAL A 31 7.59 -0.32 -7.01
C VAL A 31 7.27 -1.21 -5.81
N TYR A 32 6.02 -1.66 -5.73
CA TYR A 32 5.49 -2.47 -4.65
C TYR A 32 4.94 -3.78 -5.22
N PHE A 33 5.07 -4.85 -4.46
CA PHE A 33 4.51 -6.14 -4.82
C PHE A 33 3.16 -6.34 -4.13
N LEU A 34 2.10 -6.61 -4.90
CA LEU A 34 0.82 -7.03 -4.33
C LEU A 34 0.84 -8.53 -4.05
N THR A 35 0.44 -8.89 -2.84
CA THR A 35 0.23 -10.27 -2.42
C THR A 35 -1.17 -10.41 -1.82
N CYS A 36 -1.74 -11.59 -1.95
CA CYS A 36 -2.99 -11.95 -1.31
C CYS A 36 -2.83 -12.00 0.20
N GLY A 37 -1.72 -12.56 0.72
CA GLY A 37 -1.49 -12.67 2.16
C GLY A 37 -2.48 -13.59 2.90
N VAL A 38 -3.35 -14.28 2.15
CA VAL A 38 -4.40 -15.18 2.62
C VAL A 38 -4.42 -16.41 1.70
N ASP A 39 -5.00 -17.52 2.18
CA ASP A 39 -5.10 -18.75 1.40
C ASP A 39 -6.09 -18.59 0.24
N VAL A 40 -5.56 -18.53 -0.98
CA VAL A 40 -6.29 -18.49 -2.25
C VAL A 40 -5.64 -19.42 -3.27
N GLU A 41 -5.09 -20.55 -2.81
CA GLU A 41 -4.37 -21.51 -3.68
C GLU A 41 -5.22 -22.01 -4.85
N HIS A 42 -6.55 -21.99 -4.71
CA HIS A 42 -7.51 -22.33 -5.76
C HIS A 42 -7.57 -21.32 -6.92
N LEU A 43 -7.06 -20.09 -6.74
CA LEU A 43 -7.06 -19.01 -7.75
C LEU A 43 -5.65 -18.66 -8.21
N VAL A 44 -4.67 -18.75 -7.32
CA VAL A 44 -3.28 -18.36 -7.55
C VAL A 44 -2.39 -19.48 -7.05
N TRP A 45 -1.46 -19.95 -7.88
CA TRP A 45 -0.55 -21.06 -7.54
C TRP A 45 0.86 -20.60 -7.17
N ASP A 46 1.22 -19.36 -7.48
CA ASP A 46 2.52 -18.79 -7.10
C ASP A 46 2.52 -18.41 -5.62
N THR A 47 3.25 -19.17 -4.80
CA THR A 47 3.28 -18.98 -3.34
C THR A 47 3.81 -17.61 -2.91
N ARG A 48 4.58 -16.90 -3.75
CA ARG A 48 5.00 -15.51 -3.47
C ARG A 48 3.79 -14.57 -3.42
N CYS A 49 2.79 -14.85 -4.25
CA CYS A 49 1.56 -14.07 -4.33
C CYS A 49 0.56 -14.43 -3.22
N ILE A 50 0.82 -15.47 -2.43
CA ILE A 50 -0.13 -16.00 -1.43
C ILE A 50 0.39 -15.74 -0.02
N ALA A 51 1.62 -16.17 0.26
CA ALA A 51 2.17 -16.15 1.61
C ALA A 51 2.89 -14.83 1.91
N LEU A 52 2.48 -14.12 2.97
CA LEU A 52 3.03 -12.82 3.34
C LEU A 52 4.55 -12.87 3.56
N ASN A 53 5.07 -13.90 4.22
CA ASN A 53 6.51 -14.07 4.44
C ASN A 53 7.28 -14.25 3.13
N HIS A 54 6.73 -14.98 2.15
CA HIS A 54 7.35 -15.14 0.83
C HIS A 54 7.33 -13.81 0.05
N ALA A 55 6.24 -13.05 0.13
CA ALA A 55 6.14 -11.73 -0.49
C ALA A 55 7.17 -10.74 0.08
N VAL A 56 7.36 -10.74 1.41
CA VAL A 56 8.38 -9.92 2.09
C VAL A 56 9.78 -10.31 1.63
N ALA A 57 10.12 -11.60 1.68
CA ALA A 57 11.43 -12.10 1.27
C ALA A 57 11.72 -11.78 -0.21
N PHE A 58 10.76 -12.02 -1.09
CA PHE A 58 10.84 -11.68 -2.52
C PHE A 58 11.10 -10.19 -2.73
N SER A 59 10.35 -9.33 -2.04
CA SER A 59 10.47 -7.88 -2.17
C SER A 59 11.83 -7.37 -1.70
N GLN A 60 12.44 -7.99 -0.68
CA GLN A 60 13.81 -7.67 -0.26
C GLN A 60 14.85 -8.09 -1.30
N VAL A 61 14.76 -9.34 -1.79
CA VAL A 61 15.72 -9.89 -2.76
C VAL A 61 15.71 -9.08 -4.05
N GLU A 62 14.52 -8.72 -4.55
CA GLU A 62 14.35 -7.94 -5.77
C GLU A 62 14.47 -6.41 -5.55
N GLN A 63 14.85 -5.99 -4.34
CA GLN A 63 15.04 -4.59 -3.96
C GLN A 63 13.84 -3.70 -4.30
N LEU A 64 12.63 -4.23 -4.08
CA LEU A 64 11.39 -3.48 -4.18
C LEU A 64 11.26 -2.52 -3.00
N HIS A 65 10.36 -1.55 -3.13
CA HIS A 65 10.20 -0.48 -2.15
C HIS A 65 9.16 -0.80 -1.06
N GLY A 66 8.31 -1.80 -1.30
CA GLY A 66 7.31 -2.19 -0.33
C GLY A 66 6.43 -3.34 -0.80
N ILE A 67 5.50 -3.73 0.07
CA ILE A 67 4.47 -4.71 -0.21
C ILE A 67 3.08 -4.10 -0.05
N VAL A 68 2.10 -4.67 -0.74
CA VAL A 68 0.68 -4.41 -0.51
C VAL A 68 -0.01 -5.75 -0.28
N THR A 69 -0.54 -5.97 0.92
CA THR A 69 -1.15 -7.27 1.31
C THR A 69 -2.61 -7.08 1.68
N ASN A 70 -3.41 -8.16 1.65
CA ASN A 70 -4.72 -8.12 2.30
C ASN A 70 -4.55 -7.73 3.78
N SER A 71 -5.46 -6.92 4.30
CA SER A 71 -5.49 -6.48 5.70
C SER A 71 -5.65 -7.59 6.72
N ASP A 72 -6.30 -8.71 6.37
CA ASP A 72 -6.66 -9.80 7.27
C ASP A 72 -5.48 -10.33 8.09
N PRO A 73 -4.35 -10.78 7.49
CA PRO A 73 -3.19 -11.25 8.26
C PRO A 73 -2.61 -10.20 9.23
N LEU A 74 -2.70 -8.92 8.87
CA LEU A 74 -2.19 -7.82 9.69
C LEU A 74 -3.19 -7.36 10.76
N LEU A 75 -4.48 -7.61 10.58
CA LEU A 75 -5.50 -7.39 11.62
C LEU A 75 -5.49 -8.53 12.64
N ASP A 76 -5.23 -9.75 12.20
CA ASP A 76 -5.06 -10.92 13.06
C ASP A 76 -3.79 -10.81 13.90
N LYS A 77 -2.68 -10.43 13.27
CA LYS A 77 -1.37 -10.25 13.94
C LYS A 77 -0.77 -8.87 13.65
N PRO A 78 -1.27 -7.79 14.29
CA PRO A 78 -0.80 -6.42 14.02
C PRO A 78 0.68 -6.17 14.30
N ALA A 79 1.31 -6.97 15.17
CA ALA A 79 2.75 -6.91 15.43
C ALA A 79 3.61 -7.25 14.20
N LEU A 80 3.04 -7.88 13.16
CA LEU A 80 3.74 -8.14 11.91
C LEU A 80 4.10 -6.86 11.16
N ILE A 81 3.29 -5.80 11.26
CA ILE A 81 3.57 -4.52 10.59
C ILE A 81 4.94 -3.95 11.02
N PRO A 82 5.17 -3.64 12.31
CA PRO A 82 6.46 -3.12 12.73
C PRO A 82 7.58 -4.16 12.54
N ALA A 83 7.30 -5.47 12.68
CA ALA A 83 8.31 -6.49 12.45
C ALA A 83 8.84 -6.48 11.01
N ILE A 84 7.95 -6.41 10.01
CA ILE A 84 8.34 -6.32 8.59
C ILE A 84 9.15 -5.04 8.36
N LYS A 85 8.62 -3.89 8.78
CA LYS A 85 9.26 -2.60 8.54
C LYS A 85 10.66 -2.50 9.17
N ASN A 86 10.78 -2.88 10.44
CA ASN A 86 12.03 -2.77 11.18
C ASN A 86 13.11 -3.72 10.65
N ASN A 87 12.72 -4.89 10.12
CA ASN A 87 13.68 -5.89 9.64
C ASN A 87 14.07 -5.70 8.17
N THR A 88 13.26 -5.00 7.37
CA THR A 88 13.39 -5.02 5.91
C THR A 88 13.45 -3.65 5.24
N GLN A 89 13.07 -2.58 5.93
CA GLN A 89 12.88 -1.23 5.37
C GLN A 89 11.83 -1.16 4.24
N LEU A 90 11.00 -2.20 4.09
CA LEU A 90 9.87 -2.19 3.16
C LEU A 90 8.72 -1.37 3.76
N ASP A 91 8.12 -0.54 2.91
CA ASP A 91 6.82 0.04 3.23
C ASP A 91 5.75 -1.05 3.22
N VAL A 92 4.79 -0.94 4.13
CA VAL A 92 3.68 -1.90 4.24
C VAL A 92 2.37 -1.18 3.97
N PHE A 93 1.73 -1.53 2.85
CA PHE A 93 0.40 -1.06 2.50
C PHE A 93 -0.60 -2.22 2.62
N THR A 94 -1.88 -1.89 2.78
CA THR A 94 -2.96 -2.89 2.80
C THR A 94 -4.07 -2.62 1.81
N TRP A 95 -4.75 -3.68 1.40
CA TRP A 95 -6.04 -3.68 0.70
C TRP A 95 -6.99 -4.69 1.37
N GLY A 96 -8.25 -4.77 0.94
CA GLY A 96 -9.21 -5.78 1.39
C GLY A 96 -10.44 -5.19 2.08
N ASP A 97 -11.43 -6.04 2.33
CA ASP A 97 -12.76 -5.61 2.76
C ASP A 97 -12.74 -4.86 4.11
N HIS A 98 -11.85 -5.25 5.01
CA HIS A 98 -11.71 -4.57 6.31
C HIS A 98 -11.13 -3.16 6.22
N ASN A 99 -10.53 -2.75 5.10
CA ASN A 99 -10.08 -1.38 4.89
C ASN A 99 -11.21 -0.37 4.69
N THR A 100 -12.47 -0.80 4.68
CA THR A 100 -13.64 0.09 4.64
C THR A 100 -14.12 0.52 6.04
N SER A 101 -13.68 -0.19 7.09
CA SER A 101 -14.05 0.08 8.48
C SER A 101 -13.05 1.03 9.15
N HIS A 102 -13.56 2.15 9.67
CA HIS A 102 -12.73 3.13 10.37
C HIS A 102 -11.94 2.51 11.53
N ALA A 103 -12.56 1.63 12.32
CA ALA A 103 -11.90 0.97 13.45
C ALA A 103 -10.71 0.09 13.01
N HIS A 104 -10.88 -0.69 11.94
CA HIS A 104 -9.80 -1.53 11.41
C HIS A 104 -8.68 -0.69 10.80
N VAL A 105 -9.02 0.38 10.09
CA VAL A 105 -8.03 1.32 9.54
C VAL A 105 -7.23 1.99 10.66
N GLN A 106 -7.86 2.44 11.75
CA GLN A 106 -7.14 3.01 12.88
C GLN A 106 -6.26 1.99 13.60
N ARG A 107 -6.72 0.73 13.71
CA ARG A 107 -5.91 -0.34 14.28
C ARG A 107 -4.63 -0.55 13.46
N GLN A 108 -4.72 -0.58 12.13
CA GLN A 108 -3.54 -0.72 11.26
C GLN A 108 -2.60 0.50 11.36
N LYS A 109 -3.15 1.73 11.33
CA LYS A 109 -2.40 2.98 11.50
C LYS A 109 -1.64 3.02 12.84
N LYS A 110 -2.27 2.59 13.94
CA LYS A 110 -1.65 2.51 15.26
C LYS A 110 -0.40 1.61 15.26
N HIS A 111 -0.35 0.59 14.41
CA HIS A 111 0.80 -0.31 14.27
C HIS A 111 1.80 0.15 13.19
N GLY A 112 1.55 1.30 12.57
CA GLY A 112 2.50 1.93 11.66
C GLY A 112 2.40 1.45 10.21
N VAL A 113 1.22 1.04 9.74
CA VAL A 113 1.01 0.81 8.29
C VAL A 113 1.28 2.11 7.52
N ASP A 114 1.95 2.03 6.37
CA ASP A 114 2.34 3.20 5.57
C ASP A 114 1.22 3.66 4.63
N GLY A 115 0.31 2.75 4.27
CA GLY A 115 -0.80 3.05 3.36
C GLY A 115 -1.97 2.09 3.50
N VAL A 116 -3.17 2.60 3.25
CA VAL A 116 -4.42 1.83 3.25
C VAL A 116 -5.17 2.15 1.96
N ILE A 117 -5.39 1.13 1.13
CA ILE A 117 -6.23 1.21 -0.06
C ILE A 117 -7.66 0.86 0.37
N SER A 118 -8.60 1.75 0.11
CA SER A 118 -9.98 1.65 0.58
C SER A 118 -10.95 2.22 -0.45
N ASP A 119 -12.11 1.57 -0.58
CA ASP A 119 -13.23 2.08 -1.39
C ASP A 119 -14.09 3.10 -0.62
N ASN A 120 -13.90 3.23 0.69
CA ASN A 120 -14.69 4.10 1.58
C ASN A 120 -13.91 5.34 2.05
N ILE A 121 -13.12 5.97 1.16
CA ILE A 121 -12.28 7.12 1.55
C ILE A 121 -13.08 8.30 2.13
N GLY A 122 -14.33 8.51 1.69
CA GLY A 122 -15.16 9.63 2.11
C GLY A 122 -15.50 9.59 3.59
N ASP A 123 -16.04 8.46 4.06
CA ASP A 123 -16.37 8.27 5.47
C ASP A 123 -15.11 8.21 6.35
N LEU A 124 -14.05 7.53 5.87
CA LEU A 124 -12.79 7.44 6.60
C LEU A 124 -12.14 8.82 6.82
N THR A 125 -12.11 9.67 5.78
CA THR A 125 -11.53 11.01 5.90
C THR A 125 -12.38 11.93 6.77
N LEU A 126 -13.71 11.86 6.66
CA LEU A 126 -14.62 12.61 7.51
C LEU A 126 -14.41 12.28 8.99
N ARG A 127 -14.34 10.98 9.34
CA ARG A 127 -14.11 10.52 10.72
C ARG A 127 -12.69 10.82 11.23
N ASP A 128 -11.70 10.91 10.34
CA ASP A 128 -10.35 11.37 10.66
C ASP A 128 -10.27 12.90 10.80
N GLY A 129 -11.34 13.65 10.50
CA GLY A 129 -11.33 15.12 10.45
C GLY A 129 -10.42 15.67 9.34
N LYS A 130 -10.12 14.88 8.31
CA LYS A 130 -9.25 15.28 7.21
C LYS A 130 -10.06 15.90 6.07
N PRO A 131 -9.60 17.03 5.50
CA PRO A 131 -10.24 17.60 4.33
C PRO A 131 -10.16 16.62 3.16
N ARG A 132 -11.21 16.54 2.34
CA ARG A 132 -11.21 15.62 1.20
C ARG A 132 -10.15 16.10 0.20
N PRO A 133 -9.35 15.21 -0.40
CA PRO A 133 -8.29 15.62 -1.32
C PRO A 133 -8.78 16.49 -2.49
N ARG A 134 -10.03 16.32 -2.93
CA ARG A 134 -10.66 17.12 -3.99
C ARG A 134 -11.05 18.53 -3.56
N GLU A 135 -11.24 18.79 -2.27
CA GLU A 135 -11.63 20.12 -1.74
C GLU A 135 -10.41 21.02 -1.53
N VAL A 136 -9.28 20.44 -1.13
CA VAL A 136 -8.04 21.19 -0.87
C VAL A 136 -7.51 21.90 -2.13
N GLY A 137 -7.68 21.29 -3.31
CA GLY A 137 -7.30 21.91 -4.60
C GLY A 137 -8.21 23.06 -5.04
N SER A 138 -9.47 23.08 -4.59
CA SER A 138 -10.42 24.15 -4.92
C SER A 138 -10.18 25.43 -4.11
N MET A 139 -9.66 25.31 -2.88
CA MET A 139 -9.38 26.47 -2.02
C MET A 139 -8.07 27.19 -2.37
N ALA A 140 -7.11 26.48 -2.97
CA ALA A 140 -5.82 27.05 -3.35
C ALA A 140 -5.87 27.87 -4.64
N ASP A 141 -6.87 27.65 -5.51
CA ASP A 141 -7.04 28.39 -6.77
C ASP A 141 -7.77 29.74 -6.60
N ASP A 142 -8.45 29.96 -5.48
CA ASP A 142 -9.28 31.17 -5.25
C ASP A 142 -8.54 32.30 -4.51
N THR A 143 -7.32 32.05 -4.01
CA THR A 143 -6.53 33.04 -3.26
C THR A 143 -5.60 33.89 -4.14
N GLY A 144 -5.64 33.72 -5.47
CA GLY A 144 -4.75 34.39 -6.43
C GLY A 144 -5.41 35.48 -7.30
N ARG A 145 -6.64 35.91 -6.99
CA ARG A 145 -7.33 37.00 -7.70
C ARG A 145 -7.75 38.14 -6.76
N LEU A 146 -6.77 38.89 -6.27
CA LEU A 146 -6.90 40.31 -5.93
C LEU A 146 -5.59 41.02 -6.27
#